data_AF-A0A9D1QKA9-F1
#
_entry.id   AF-A0A9D1QKA9-F1
#
_cell.length_a   1.000
_cell.length_b   1.000
_cell.length_c   1.000
_cell.angle_alpha   90.00
_cell.angle_beta   90.00
_cell.angle_gamma   90.00
#
_symmetry.space_group_name_H-M   'P 1'
#
loop_
_entity.id
_entity.type
_entity.pdbx_description
1 polymer ?
#
loop_
_entity_poly.entity_id
_entity_poly.type
_entity_poly.pdbx_seq_one_letter_code
_entity_poly.pdbx_strand_id
1 'polypeptide(L)'
;MKKITWKQQLLFGILLIVAGNVLAFLFHKGFFTNLAWGLYGLLFIVHPVYPKAYENNGNKAKWGSRIAGILCLLIGVLTGFVV
;
A
#
# COMPACT_ATOMS: atom_id res chain seq x y z
N MET A 1 17.92 5.16 13.88
CA MET A 1 16.60 4.83 13.29
C MET A 1 16.69 4.99 11.78
N LYS A 2 16.73 3.89 11.00
CA LYS A 2 16.80 3.96 9.52
C LYS A 2 15.48 4.53 9.00
N LYS A 3 15.50 5.73 8.42
CA LYS A 3 14.33 6.28 7.70
C LYS A 3 14.01 5.32 6.55
N ILE A 4 12.84 4.69 6.59
CA ILE A 4 12.34 3.89 5.46
C ILE A 4 12.29 4.82 4.24
N THR A 5 12.98 4.45 3.18
CA THR A 5 12.95 5.23 1.93
C THR A 5 11.71 4.89 1.11
N TRP A 6 11.24 5.86 0.31
CA TRP A 6 10.07 5.69 -0.57
C TRP A 6 10.17 4.43 -1.43
N LYS A 7 11.37 4.15 -1.97
CA LYS A 7 11.64 2.95 -2.76
C LYS A 7 11.41 1.67 -1.95
N GLN A 8 11.87 1.62 -0.69
CA GLN A 8 11.69 0.45 0.18
C GLN A 8 10.22 0.23 0.52
N GLN A 9 9.46 1.30 0.80
CA GLN A 9 8.04 1.18 1.11
C GLN A 9 7.23 0.68 -0.09
N LEU A 10 7.56 1.15 -1.30
CA LEU A 10 6.98 0.65 -2.55
C LEU A 10 7.29 -0.83 -2.79
N LEU A 11 8.56 -1.21 -2.62
CA LEU A 11 9.03 -2.57 -2.86
C LEU A 11 8.39 -3.55 -1.85
N PHE A 12 8.26 -3.12 -0.60
CA PHE A 12 7.52 -3.86 0.43
C PHE A 12 6.04 -4.03 0.06
N GLY A 13 5.42 -2.98 -0.51
CA GLY A 13 4.06 -3.04 -1.01
C GLY A 13 3.82 -4.04 -2.12
N ILE A 14 4.68 -4.00 -3.14
CA ILE A 14 4.62 -4.94 -4.26
C ILE A 14 4.77 -6.37 -3.74
N LEU A 15 5.76 -6.63 -2.88
CA LEU A 15 5.94 -7.93 -2.24
C LEU A 15 4.70 -8.38 -1.44
N LEU A 16 4.10 -7.47 -0.67
CA LEU A 16 2.92 -7.77 0.14
C LEU A 16 1.71 -8.13 -0.74
N ILE A 17 1.47 -7.38 -1.82
CA ILE A 17 0.36 -7.63 -2.75
C ILE A 17 0.58 -8.95 -3.50
N VAL A 18 1.81 -9.22 -3.98
CA VAL A 18 2.14 -10.49 -4.65
C VAL A 18 1.94 -11.65 -3.68
N ALA A 19 2.48 -11.56 -2.47
CA ALA A 19 2.31 -12.61 -1.46
C ALA A 19 0.83 -12.81 -1.10
N GLY A 20 0.07 -11.73 -0.92
CA GLY A 20 -1.37 -11.76 -0.65
C GLY A 20 -2.17 -12.45 -1.75
N ASN A 21 -1.85 -12.17 -3.02
CA ASN A 21 -2.49 -12.83 -4.16
C ASN A 21 -2.10 -14.31 -4.30
N VAL A 22 -0.82 -14.65 -4.06
CA VAL A 22 -0.38 -16.07 -4.05
C VAL A 22 -1.09 -16.84 -2.95
N LEU A 23 -1.21 -16.27 -1.75
CA LEU A 23 -1.98 -16.84 -0.65
C LEU A 23 -3.47 -16.97 -1.00
N ALA A 24 -4.07 -15.95 -1.63
CA ALA A 24 -5.46 -16.02 -2.07
C ALA A 24 -5.68 -17.12 -3.10
N PHE A 25 -4.73 -17.32 -4.03
CA PHE A 25 -4.75 -18.39 -5.03
C PHE A 25 -4.63 -19.78 -4.37
N LEU A 26 -3.68 -19.95 -3.44
CA LEU A 26 -3.48 -21.22 -2.75
C LEU A 26 -4.68 -21.62 -1.87
N PHE A 27 -5.23 -20.66 -1.12
CA PHE A 27 -6.32 -20.91 -0.17
C PHE A 27 -7.71 -20.71 -0.78
N HIS A 28 -7.81 -20.31 -2.06
CA HIS A 28 -9.06 -19.96 -2.75
C HIS A 28 -9.94 -18.98 -1.94
N LYS A 29 -9.28 -18.05 -1.21
CA LYS A 29 -9.94 -17.04 -0.38
C LYS A 29 -9.42 -15.66 -0.75
N GLY A 30 -10.27 -14.87 -1.41
CA GLY A 30 -9.99 -13.46 -1.73
C GLY A 30 -9.71 -12.57 -0.51
N PHE A 31 -10.04 -13.05 0.70
CA PHE A 31 -9.73 -12.39 1.96
C PHE A 31 -8.24 -12.03 2.13
N PHE A 32 -7.32 -12.88 1.67
CA PHE A 32 -5.87 -12.62 1.80
C PHE A 32 -5.41 -11.45 0.92
N THR A 33 -5.98 -11.31 -0.28
CA THR A 33 -5.74 -10.17 -1.15
C THR A 33 -6.25 -8.89 -0.50
N ASN A 34 -7.48 -8.90 0.05
CA ASN A 34 -8.04 -7.73 0.74
C ASN A 34 -7.20 -7.32 1.95
N LEU A 35 -6.71 -8.29 2.72
CA LEU A 35 -5.86 -8.04 3.89
C LEU A 35 -4.52 -7.40 3.46
N ALA A 36 -3.90 -7.90 2.39
CA ALA A 36 -2.65 -7.35 1.86
C ALA A 36 -2.81 -5.89 1.38
N TRP A 37 -3.84 -5.62 0.57
CA TRP A 37 -4.15 -4.25 0.14
C TRP A 37 -4.53 -3.34 1.32
N GLY A 38 -5.26 -3.88 2.31
CA GLY A 38 -5.62 -3.23 3.56
C GLY A 38 -4.41 -2.75 4.35
N LEU A 39 -3.51 -3.68 4.66
CA LEU A 39 -2.27 -3.42 5.39
C LEU A 39 -1.37 -2.45 4.63
N TYR A 40 -1.27 -2.57 3.31
CA TYR A 40 -0.46 -1.68 2.50
C TYR A 40 -1.01 -0.24 2.46
N GLY A 41 -2.32 -0.09 2.26
CA GLY A 41 -2.97 1.22 2.27
C GLY A 41 -2.84 1.91 3.62
N LEU A 42 -3.03 1.18 4.72
CA LEU A 42 -2.86 1.70 6.08
C LEU A 42 -1.41 2.17 6.34
N LEU A 43 -0.41 1.41 5.86
CA LEU A 43 1.00 1.78 5.98
C LEU A 43 1.29 3.15 5.33
N PHE A 44 0.71 3.42 4.16
CA PHE A 44 0.83 4.71 3.47
C PHE A 44 0.11 5.87 4.17
N ILE A 45 -0.98 5.59 4.88
CA ILE A 45 -1.73 6.60 5.63
C ILE A 45 -1.00 7.01 6.92
N VAL A 46 -0.52 6.01 7.67
CA VAL A 46 0.19 6.19 8.96
C VAL A 46 1.60 6.71 8.73
N HIS A 47 2.31 6.13 7.77
CA HIS A 47 3.67 6.48 7.43
C HIS A 47 3.76 6.97 5.97
N PRO A 48 3.30 8.21 5.69
CA PRO A 48 3.36 8.80 4.37
C PRO A 48 4.83 9.07 4.01
N VAL A 49 5.43 8.16 3.25
CA VAL A 49 6.78 8.30 2.71
C VAL A 49 6.66 8.84 1.29
N TYR A 50 7.38 9.92 1.02
CA TYR A 50 7.36 10.62 -0.27
C TYR A 50 8.78 10.75 -0.85
N PRO A 51 8.93 10.89 -2.18
CA PRO A 51 10.23 11.08 -2.80
C PRO A 51 10.88 12.37 -2.30
N LYS A 52 12.18 12.33 -1.99
CA LYS A 52 12.97 13.52 -1.60
C LYS A 52 12.92 14.65 -2.64
N ALA A 53 12.66 14.32 -3.90
CA ALA A 53 12.45 15.29 -4.97
C ALA A 53 11.32 16.30 -4.68
N TYR A 54 10.36 15.95 -3.81
CA TYR A 54 9.24 16.81 -3.43
C TYR A 54 9.39 17.42 -2.03
N GLU A 55 10.59 17.40 -1.43
CA GLU A 55 10.85 17.95 -0.09
C GLU A 55 10.52 19.46 -0.02
N ASN A 56 10.78 20.21 -1.10
CA ASN A 56 10.41 21.63 -1.23
C ASN A 56 8.88 21.89 -1.17
N ASN A 57 8.05 20.86 -1.39
CA ASN A 57 6.60 20.94 -1.31
C ASN A 57 6.05 19.80 -0.43
N GLY A 58 6.73 19.57 0.70
CA GLY A 58 6.50 18.41 1.58
C GLY A 58 5.05 18.22 2.01
N ASN A 59 4.27 19.30 2.17
CA ASN A 59 2.85 19.21 2.50
C ASN A 59 2.01 18.55 1.39
N LYS A 60 2.22 18.95 0.12
CA LYS A 60 1.51 18.34 -1.03
C LYS A 60 1.93 16.89 -1.22
N ALA A 61 3.21 16.58 -1.02
CA ALA A 61 3.74 15.22 -1.14
C ALA A 61 3.19 14.26 -0.06
N LYS A 62 3.01 14.78 1.16
CA LYS A 62 2.41 14.04 2.27
C LYS A 62 0.92 13.75 2.03
N TRP A 63 0.19 14.69 1.45
CA TRP A 63 -1.20 14.47 1.03
C TRP A 63 -1.31 13.47 -0.12
N GLY A 64 -0.44 13.56 -1.14
CA GLY A 64 -0.42 12.60 -2.25
C GLY A 64 -0.18 11.16 -1.82
N SER A 65 0.75 10.93 -0.90
CA SER A 65 1.00 9.59 -0.34
C SER A 65 -0.18 9.05 0.49
N ARG A 66 -0.88 9.92 1.24
CA ARG A 66 -2.11 9.51 1.93
C ARG A 66 -3.23 9.14 0.97
N ILE A 67 -3.43 9.91 -0.10
CA ILE A 67 -4.43 9.62 -1.14
C ILE A 67 -4.12 8.29 -1.82
N ALA A 68 -2.84 8.02 -2.13
CA ALA A 68 -2.43 6.73 -2.67
C ALA A 68 -2.72 5.56 -1.72
N GLY A 69 -2.52 5.76 -0.42
CA GLY A 69 -2.89 4.79 0.62
C GLY A 69 -4.40 4.52 0.68
N ILE A 70 -5.22 5.57 0.62
CA ILE A 70 -6.69 5.45 0.54
C ILE A 70 -7.11 4.72 -0.73
N LEU A 71 -6.48 5.02 -1.87
CA LEU A 71 -6.76 4.34 -3.14
C LEU A 71 -6.42 2.84 -3.04
N CYS A 72 -5.32 2.48 -2.38
CA CYS A 72 -4.98 1.09 -2.11
C CYS A 72 -6.01 0.38 -1.23
N LEU A 73 -6.55 1.06 -0.20
CA LEU A 73 -7.65 0.52 0.59
C LEU A 73 -8.90 0.27 -0.27
N LEU A 74 -9.26 1.22 -1.12
CA LEU A 74 -10.41 1.08 -2.03
C LEU A 74 -10.23 -0.09 -2.99
N ILE A 75 -9.04 -0.23 -3.59
CA ILE A 75 -8.74 -1.38 -4.45
C ILE A 75 -8.86 -2.69 -3.66
N GLY A 76 -8.32 -2.76 -2.44
CA GLY A 76 -8.46 -3.93 -1.59
C GLY A 76 -9.92 -4.30 -1.31
N VAL A 77 -10.77 -3.31 -1.03
CA VAL A 77 -12.20 -3.53 -0.80
C VAL A 77 -12.89 -4.00 -2.08
N LEU A 78 -12.65 -3.34 -3.22
CA LEU A 78 -13.25 -3.67 -4.52
C LEU A 78 -12.84 -5.06 -5.02
N THR A 79 -11.58 -5.44 -4.85
CA THR A 79 -11.07 -6.76 -5.25
C THR A 79 -11.79 -7.87 -4.47
N GLY A 80 -12.16 -7.61 -3.22
CA GLY A 80 -12.97 -8.50 -2.39
C GLY A 80 -14.41 -8.71 -2.83
N PHE A 81 -14.95 -7.84 -3.69
CA PHE A 81 -16.28 -8.00 -4.26
C PHE A 81 -16.27 -8.67 -5.64
N VAL A 82 -15.12 -8.72 -6.31
CA VAL A 82 -14.98 -9.28 -7.66
C VAL A 82 -14.51 -10.74 -7.64
N VAL A 83 -13.71 -11.14 -6.65
CA VAL A 83 -13.18 -12.50 -6.45
C VAL A 83 -14.06 -13.28 -5.48
#